data_AF-A0A6L7YDJ6-F1
#
_entry.id   AF-A0A6L7YDJ6-F1
#
_cell.length_a   1.000
_cell.length_b   1.000
_cell.length_c   1.000
_cell.angle_alpha   90.00
_cell.angle_beta   90.00
_cell.angle_gamma   90.00
#
_symmetry.space_group_name_H-M   'P 1'
#
loop_
_entity.id
_entity.type
_entity.pdbx_description
1 polymer ?
#
loop_
_entity_poly.entity_id
_entity_poly.type
_entity_poly.pdbx_seq_one_letter_code
_entity_poly.pdbx_strand_id
1 'polypeptide(L)' 'MIERATLEAFDAATHLATVRFAGSLTSVVSGVPVSRAIPASTLVTGRRVAVALFDPGHPLDAMVVGVH' A
#
# COMPACT_ATOMS: atom_id res chain seq x y z
N MET A 1 -0.58 10.73 7.88
CA MET A 1 -0.92 9.69 8.89
C MET A 1 -0.44 8.33 8.40
N ILE A 2 -0.23 7.34 9.27
CA ILE A 2 0.11 5.97 8.83
C ILE A 2 -1.06 5.05 9.13
N GLU A 3 -1.54 4.38 8.09
CA GLU A 3 -2.63 3.43 8.16
C GLU A 3 -2.15 2.02 7.83
N ARG A 4 -2.84 1.03 8.40
CA ARG A 4 -2.58 -0.38 8.12
C ARG A 4 -3.48 -0.85 6.99
N ALA A 5 -2.88 -1.51 6.00
CA ALA A 5 -3.58 -2.11 4.89
C ALA A 5 -3.09 -3.55 4.63
N THR A 6 -3.83 -4.29 3.81
CA THR A 6 -3.44 -5.58 3.28
C THR A 6 -3.01 -5.39 1.82
N LEU A 7 -1.88 -5.97 1.43
CA LEU A 7 -1.42 -5.96 0.04
C LEU A 7 -2.25 -6.96 -0.78
N GLU A 8 -2.98 -6.50 -1.78
CA GLU A 8 -3.76 -7.35 -2.70
C GLU A 8 -2.93 -7.72 -3.93
N ALA A 9 -2.19 -6.75 -4.47
CA ALA A 9 -1.33 -6.96 -5.64
C ALA A 9 -0.15 -5.99 -5.61
N PHE A 10 0.96 -6.39 -6.22
CA PHE A 10 2.12 -5.53 -6.44
C PHE A 10 2.66 -5.78 -7.85
N ASP A 11 2.92 -4.70 -8.58
CA ASP A 11 3.60 -4.71 -9.86
C ASP A 11 5.02 -4.16 -9.70
N ALA A 12 6.01 -5.03 -9.90
CA ALA A 12 7.42 -4.67 -9.80
C ALA A 12 7.92 -3.79 -10.95
N ALA A 13 7.26 -3.82 -12.12
CA ALA A 13 7.65 -3.01 -13.28
C ALA A 13 7.26 -1.54 -13.08
N THR A 14 6.06 -1.29 -12.57
CA THR A 14 5.54 0.07 -12.30
C THR A 14 5.77 0.53 -10.87
N HIS A 15 6.15 -0.39 -9.96
CA HIS A 15 6.33 -0.15 -8.53
C HIS A 15 5.06 0.34 -7.82
N LEU A 16 3.90 -0.15 -8.30
CA LEU A 16 2.58 0.18 -7.79
C LEU A 16 1.96 -1.02 -7.07
N ALA A 17 1.22 -0.72 -6.00
CA ALA A 17 0.49 -1.69 -5.23
C ALA A 17 -1.02 -1.43 -5.27
N THR A 18 -1.77 -2.51 -5.09
CA THR A 18 -3.17 -2.48 -4.71
C THR A 18 -3.25 -2.87 -3.25
N VAL A 19 -3.87 -2.00 -2.43
CA VAL A 19 -3.95 -2.19 -0.97
C VAL A 19 -5.39 -2.07 -0.50
N ARG A 20 -5.75 -2.85 0.51
CA ARG A 20 -7.05 -2.82 1.17
C ARG A 20 -6.90 -2.32 2.60
N PHE A 21 -7.41 -1.14 2.90
CA PHE A 21 -7.30 -0.53 4.23
C PHE A 21 -8.12 -1.29 5.28
N ALA A 22 -7.62 -1.35 6.52
CA ALA A 22 -8.27 -2.09 7.60
C ALA A 22 -9.40 -1.32 8.31
N GLY A 23 -9.33 0.02 8.33
CA GLY A 23 -10.26 0.89 9.07
C GLY A 23 -11.55 1.27 8.32
N SER A 24 -11.51 1.28 6.98
CA SER A 24 -12.66 1.52 6.12
C SER A 24 -13.04 0.21 5.46
N LEU A 25 -14.17 -0.39 5.88
CA LEU A 25 -14.74 -1.57 5.24
C LEU A 25 -14.78 -1.36 3.72
N THR A 26 -13.99 -2.16 2.99
CA THR A 26 -13.97 -2.32 1.51
C THR A 26 -13.32 -1.26 0.62
N SER A 27 -12.54 -0.30 1.13
CA SER A 27 -11.76 0.59 0.25
C SER A 27 -10.49 -0.13 -0.25
N VAL A 28 -10.60 -0.79 -1.41
CA VAL A 28 -9.45 -1.25 -2.20
C VAL A 28 -8.96 -0.09 -3.04
N VAL A 29 -7.69 0.29 -2.87
CA VAL A 29 -7.05 1.36 -3.61
C VAL A 29 -5.94 0.78 -4.45
N SER A 30 -6.05 0.92 -5.76
CA SER A 30 -5.04 0.54 -6.74
C SER A 30 -4.15 1.73 -7.10
N GLY A 31 -2.92 1.44 -7.53
CA GLY A 31 -2.01 2.47 -8.01
C GLY A 31 -1.30 3.22 -6.89
N VAL A 32 -1.21 2.63 -5.70
CA VAL A 32 -0.46 3.22 -4.58
C VAL A 32 1.04 2.99 -4.80
N PRO A 33 1.86 4.05 -4.89
CA PRO A 33 3.31 3.92 -5.00
C PRO A 33 3.92 3.14 -3.84
N VAL A 34 4.88 2.27 -4.13
CA VAL A 34 5.65 1.55 -3.12
C VAL A 34 7.06 2.11 -3.00
N SER A 35 7.55 2.27 -1.77
CA SER A 35 8.94 2.63 -1.52
C SER A 35 9.91 1.63 -2.15
N ARG A 36 10.83 2.14 -2.97
CA ARG A 36 11.90 1.35 -3.60
C ARG A 36 12.94 0.82 -2.61
N ALA A 37 12.91 1.31 -1.37
CA ALA A 37 13.73 0.76 -0.29
C ALA A 37 13.18 -0.58 0.24
N ILE A 38 11.92 -0.92 -0.07
CA ILE A 38 11.31 -2.21 0.30
C ILE A 38 11.72 -3.26 -0.73
N PRO A 39 12.35 -4.38 -0.33
CA PRO A 39 12.69 -5.43 -1.27
C PRO A 39 11.42 -6.03 -1.90
N ALA A 40 11.37 -6.13 -3.22
CA ALA A 40 10.21 -6.66 -3.95
C ALA A 40 9.79 -8.06 -3.49
N SER A 41 10.76 -8.90 -3.07
CA SER A 41 10.51 -10.24 -2.52
C SER A 41 9.64 -10.24 -1.26
N THR A 42 9.53 -9.11 -0.57
CA THR A 42 8.74 -8.97 0.66
C THR A 42 7.29 -8.55 0.38
N LEU A 43 6.98 -8.06 -0.82
CA LEU A 43 5.67 -7.57 -1.24
C LEU A 43 4.78 -8.70 -1.76
N VAL A 44 4.45 -9.64 -0.87
CA VAL A 44 3.60 -10.80 -1.18
C VAL A 44 2.13 -10.48 -0.88
N THR A 45 1.23 -10.83 -1.79
CA THR A 45 -0.22 -10.70 -1.59
C THR A 45 -0.68 -11.34 -0.27
N GLY A 46 -1.59 -10.66 0.43
CA GLY A 46 -2.12 -11.05 1.74
C GLY A 46 -1.30 -10.52 2.93
N ARG A 47 -0.10 -9.97 2.70
CA ARG A 47 0.71 -9.37 3.78
C ARG A 47 0.14 -8.05 4.26
N ARG A 48 0.48 -7.71 5.50
CA ARG A 48 0.12 -6.42 6.10
C ARG A 48 1.16 -5.39 5.70
N VAL A 49 0.71 -4.23 5.27
CA VAL A 49 1.56 -3.11 4.87
C VAL A 49 1.20 -1.86 5.66
N ALA A 50 2.22 -1.03 5.89
CA ALA A 50 2.06 0.31 6.42
C ALA A 50 2.01 1.29 5.25
N VAL A 51 0.94 2.07 5.17
CA VAL A 51 0.71 3.08 4.14
C VAL A 51 0.74 4.45 4.79
N ALA A 52 1.66 5.30 4.35
CA ALA A 52 1.63 6.71 4.69
C ALA A 52 0.60 7.40 3.80
N LEU A 53 -0.43 8.00 4.38
CA LEU A 53 -1.36 8.90 3.72
C LEU A 53 -0.85 10.33 3.91
N PHE A 54 -0.55 11.02 2.82
CA PHE A 54 -0.07 12.41 2.84
C PHE A 54 -1.26 13.37 2.90
N ASP A 55 -2.29 13.13 2.09
CA ASP A 55 -3.58 13.82 2.15
C ASP A 55 -4.72 12.83 2.42
N PRO A 56 -5.39 12.92 3.60
CA PRO A 56 -6.53 12.06 3.93
C PRO A 56 -7.75 12.23 3.00
N GLY A 57 -7.89 13.38 2.32
CA GLY A 57 -8.95 13.64 1.35
C GLY A 57 -8.69 13.01 -0.02
N HIS A 58 -7.44 12.63 -0.30
CA HIS A 58 -7.00 12.03 -1.55
C HIS A 58 -6.30 10.69 -1.28
N PRO A 59 -7.04 9.56 -1.24
CA PRO A 59 -6.47 8.25 -0.90
C PRO A 59 -5.39 7.73 -1.88
N LEU A 60 -5.21 8.38 -3.04
CA LEU A 60 -4.10 8.13 -3.96
C LEU A 60 -2.83 8.91 -3.62
N ASP A 61 -2.92 9.97 -2.80
CA ASP A 61 -1.77 10.66 -2.24
C ASP A 61 -1.25 9.90 -1.02
N ALA A 62 -0.72 8.72 -1.32
CA ALA A 62 -0.32 7.71 -0.36
C ALA A 62 0.93 6.97 -0.82
N MET A 63 1.64 6.33 0.09
CA MET A 63 2.80 5.51 -0.24
C MET A 63 2.97 4.34 0.72
N VAL A 64 3.28 3.16 0.19
CA VAL A 64 3.66 2.01 1.01
C VAL A 64 5.09 2.23 1.50
N VAL A 65 5.23 2.32 2.83
CA VAL A 65 6.50 2.62 3.51
C VAL A 65 7.07 1.44 4.28
N GLY A 66 6.30 0.37 4.46
CA GLY A 66 6.79 -0.85 5.11
C GLY A 66 5.87 -2.04 4.92
N VAL A 67 6.43 -3.24 5.14
CA VAL A 67 5.72 -4.52 5.09
C VAL A 67 5.98 -5.27 6.40
N HIS A 68 4.93 -5.88 6.94
CA HIS A 68 4.97 -6.74 8.12
C HIS A 68 4.62 -8.19 7.76
#